data_AF-A0A3B8UIZ5-F1
#
_entry.id   AF-A0A3B8UIZ5-F1
#
_cell.length_a   1.000
_cell.length_b   1.000
_cell.length_c   1.000
_cell.angle_alpha   90.00
_cell.angle_beta   90.00
_cell.angle_gamma   90.00
#
_symmetry.space_group_name_H-M   'P 1'
#
loop_
_entity.id
_entity.type
_entity.pdbx_description
1 polymer ?
#
loop_
_entity_poly.entity_id
_entity_poly.type
_entity_poly.pdbx_seq_one_letter_code
_entity_poly.pdbx_strand_id
1 'polypeptide(L)'
;VKKEYPQYLERLSTAKSPQQMFGAVTKSYYAEKLGVEPEKIFCVSIMPCLAKKDEITWDGRGDVDAVLTTREVERMLKSFFIKTEELQEEEFDNPLGMGSGAGVIFGATGGVMEAALRSAYYLVNKTNPEPDAFQCVRG
;
A
#
# COMPACT_ATOMS: atom_id res chain seq x y z
N VAL A 1 13.54 -6.96 13.31
CA VAL A 1 13.53 -6.03 14.47
C VAL A 1 12.94 -6.70 15.71
N LYS A 2 11.63 -7.04 15.76
CA LYS A 2 11.02 -7.64 16.97
C LYS A 2 11.75 -8.87 17.53
N LYS A 3 12.23 -9.79 16.67
CA LYS A 3 12.93 -11.01 17.10
C LYS A 3 14.40 -10.77 17.44
N GLU A 4 15.15 -10.16 16.52
CA GLU A 4 16.62 -10.08 16.59
C GLU A 4 17.17 -8.76 17.18
N TYR A 5 16.40 -7.66 17.12
CA TYR A 5 16.86 -6.32 17.53
C TYR A 5 15.75 -5.53 18.25
N PRO A 6 15.23 -6.03 19.38
CA PRO A 6 14.11 -5.42 20.09
C PRO A 6 14.42 -4.01 20.62
N GLN A 7 15.69 -3.68 20.89
CA GLN A 7 16.13 -2.36 21.34
C GLN A 7 15.87 -1.23 20.32
N TYR A 8 15.62 -1.58 19.04
CA TYR A 8 15.27 -0.61 18.00
C TYR A 8 13.78 -0.51 17.74
N LEU A 9 12.93 -1.22 18.50
CA LEU A 9 11.49 -1.23 18.28
C LEU A 9 10.89 0.19 18.39
N GLU A 10 11.32 0.97 19.37
CA GLU A 10 10.85 2.36 19.58
C GLU A 10 11.32 3.34 18.50
N ARG A 11 12.26 2.92 17.62
CA ARG A 11 12.73 3.74 16.50
C ARG A 11 11.95 3.50 15.21
N LEU A 12 11.06 2.51 15.20
CA LEU A 12 10.20 2.27 14.06
C LEU A 12 9.14 3.37 13.96
N SER A 13 8.85 3.80 12.74
CA SER A 13 7.74 4.70 12.49
C SER A 13 6.45 4.08 13.04
N THR A 14 5.65 4.89 13.75
CA THR A 14 4.33 4.50 14.25
C THR A 14 3.29 4.43 13.13
N ALA A 15 3.65 4.89 11.93
CA ALA A 15 2.81 4.80 10.74
C ALA A 15 2.52 3.34 10.37
N LYS A 16 1.24 3.03 10.13
CA LYS A 16 0.82 1.75 9.54
C LYS A 16 1.47 1.55 8.16
N SER A 17 1.57 0.31 7.67
CA SER A 17 1.99 0.09 6.30
C SER A 17 0.93 0.58 5.30
N PRO A 18 1.27 0.86 4.03
CA PRO A 18 0.30 1.34 3.04
C PRO A 18 -0.94 0.44 2.90
N GLN A 19 -0.76 -0.88 2.96
CA GLN A 19 -1.87 -1.84 2.95
C GLN A 19 -2.84 -1.61 4.11
N GLN A 20 -2.30 -1.49 5.33
CA GLN A 20 -3.09 -1.30 6.54
C GLN A 20 -3.72 0.09 6.60
N MET A 21 -3.01 1.12 6.14
CA MET A 21 -3.55 2.47 5.99
C MET A 21 -4.74 2.47 5.02
N PHE A 22 -4.59 1.83 3.86
CA PHE A 22 -5.63 1.76 2.85
C PHE A 22 -6.87 1.03 3.36
N GLY A 23 -6.70 -0.12 4.02
CA GLY A 23 -7.80 -0.86 4.64
C GLY A 23 -8.58 -0.02 5.66
N ALA A 24 -7.86 0.67 6.55
CA ALA A 24 -8.48 1.55 7.54
C ALA A 24 -9.29 2.69 6.89
N VAL A 25 -8.75 3.35 5.85
CA VAL A 25 -9.46 4.42 5.11
C VAL A 25 -10.68 3.86 4.37
N THR A 26 -10.56 2.66 3.82
CA THR A 26 -11.62 1.98 3.07
C THR A 26 -12.82 1.67 3.98
N LYS A 27 -12.57 1.14 5.18
CA LYS A 27 -13.62 0.78 6.14
C LYS A 27 -14.09 1.94 7.03
N SER A 28 -13.52 3.13 6.89
CA SER A 28 -13.98 4.33 7.61
C SER A 28 -14.54 5.35 6.64
N TYR A 29 -13.68 6.20 6.09
CA TYR A 29 -14.04 7.29 5.19
C TYR A 29 -14.82 6.82 3.96
N TYR A 30 -14.40 5.72 3.33
CA TYR A 30 -15.08 5.26 2.11
C TYR A 30 -16.40 4.56 2.41
N ALA A 31 -16.50 3.84 3.53
CA ALA A 31 -17.76 3.27 4.02
C ALA A 31 -18.83 4.37 4.24
N GLU A 32 -18.44 5.46 4.91
CA GLU A 32 -19.29 6.63 5.12
C GLU A 32 -19.73 7.24 3.78
N LYS A 33 -18.80 7.42 2.83
CA LYS A 33 -19.10 7.99 1.51
C LYS A 33 -20.05 7.11 0.69
N LEU A 34 -19.95 5.79 0.82
CA LEU A 34 -20.86 4.84 0.17
C LEU A 34 -22.19 4.67 0.89
N GLY A 35 -22.32 5.16 2.14
CA GLY A 35 -23.50 4.95 2.97
C GLY A 35 -23.70 3.48 3.36
N VAL A 36 -22.62 2.72 3.52
CA VAL A 36 -22.66 1.31 3.91
C VAL A 36 -21.93 1.10 5.24
N GLU A 37 -22.39 0.11 6.00
CA GLU A 37 -21.69 -0.32 7.22
C GLU A 37 -20.30 -0.87 6.88
N PRO A 38 -19.26 -0.53 7.65
CA PRO A 38 -17.89 -1.03 7.44
C PRO A 38 -17.77 -2.55 7.31
N GLU A 39 -18.59 -3.30 8.06
CA GLU A 39 -18.60 -4.76 8.10
C GLU A 39 -19.14 -5.37 6.79
N LYS A 40 -19.82 -4.57 5.95
CA LYS A 40 -20.27 -4.99 4.62
C LYS A 40 -19.19 -4.84 3.56
N ILE A 41 -18.06 -4.21 3.89
CA ILE A 41 -16.94 -4.06 2.96
C ILE A 41 -15.93 -5.18 3.22
N PHE A 42 -15.67 -5.97 2.18
CA PHE A 42 -14.61 -6.97 2.17
C PHE A 42 -13.39 -6.41 1.41
N CYS A 43 -12.36 -5.99 2.15
CA CYS A 43 -11.15 -5.39 1.61
C CYS A 43 -10.11 -6.47 1.27
N VAL A 44 -9.87 -6.67 -0.03
CA VAL A 44 -8.83 -7.59 -0.53
C VAL A 44 -7.62 -6.81 -1.01
N SER A 45 -6.44 -7.22 -0.58
CA SER A 45 -5.18 -6.63 -1.03
C SER A 45 -4.37 -7.61 -1.87
N ILE A 46 -3.79 -7.13 -2.98
CA ILE A 46 -2.92 -7.93 -3.86
C ILE A 46 -1.48 -7.50 -3.62
N MET A 47 -0.64 -8.44 -3.19
CA MET A 47 0.71 -8.13 -2.70
C MET A 47 1.78 -9.06 -3.30
N PRO A 48 2.98 -8.55 -3.63
CA PRO A 48 4.08 -9.39 -4.10
C PRO A 48 4.81 -10.14 -2.96
N CYS A 49 4.28 -10.11 -1.72
CA CYS A 49 4.95 -10.63 -0.53
C CYS A 49 4.01 -11.47 0.34
N LEU A 50 4.52 -12.59 0.86
CA LEU A 50 3.78 -13.47 1.78
C LEU A 50 3.65 -12.87 3.19
N ALA A 51 4.61 -12.07 3.64
CA ALA A 51 4.59 -11.47 4.97
C ALA A 51 3.36 -10.59 5.22
N LYS A 52 2.78 -10.04 4.13
CA LYS A 52 1.55 -9.25 4.19
C LYS A 52 0.32 -10.03 4.63
N LYS A 53 0.30 -11.35 4.42
CA LYS A 53 -0.76 -12.24 4.95
C LYS A 53 -0.70 -12.37 6.47
N ASP A 54 0.50 -12.32 7.05
CA ASP A 54 0.68 -12.32 8.50
C ASP A 54 0.32 -10.95 9.09
N GLU A 55 0.69 -9.86 8.40
CA GLU A 55 0.47 -8.49 8.87
C GLU A 55 -1.00 -8.16 9.18
N ILE A 56 -1.96 -8.70 8.43
CA ILE A 56 -3.40 -8.46 8.69
C ILE A 56 -3.90 -9.05 10.00
N THR A 57 -3.12 -9.92 10.65
CA THR A 57 -3.49 -10.54 11.92
C THR A 57 -2.99 -9.76 13.14
N TRP A 58 -2.14 -8.74 12.94
CA TRP A 58 -1.37 -8.13 14.02
C TRP A 58 -2.17 -7.20 14.94
N ASP A 59 -3.17 -6.50 14.40
CA ASP A 59 -3.92 -5.49 15.15
C ASP A 59 -5.34 -5.91 15.53
N GLY A 60 -5.81 -7.05 15.03
CA GLY A 60 -7.15 -7.58 15.29
C GLY A 60 -8.29 -6.68 14.81
N ARG A 61 -8.00 -5.63 14.03
CA ARG A 61 -9.00 -4.66 13.57
C ARG A 61 -9.72 -5.09 12.30
N GLY A 62 -9.11 -5.99 11.54
CA GLY A 62 -9.68 -6.46 10.28
C GLY A 62 -9.76 -5.35 9.24
N ASP A 63 -8.80 -4.41 9.22
CA ASP A 63 -8.74 -3.32 8.22
C ASP A 63 -8.62 -3.90 6.80
N VAL A 64 -7.96 -5.04 6.65
CA VAL A 64 -7.86 -5.83 5.40
C VAL A 64 -8.27 -7.26 5.70
N ASP A 65 -9.23 -7.79 4.95
CA ASP A 65 -9.84 -9.10 5.22
C ASP A 65 -9.08 -10.26 4.56
N ALA A 66 -8.50 -10.01 3.38
CA ALA A 66 -7.74 -11.01 2.66
C ALA A 66 -6.54 -10.40 1.93
N VAL A 67 -5.47 -11.19 1.84
CA VAL A 67 -4.31 -10.84 1.04
C VAL A 67 -4.03 -11.96 0.04
N LEU A 68 -4.06 -11.61 -1.24
CA LEU A 68 -3.69 -12.49 -2.34
C LEU A 68 -2.31 -12.12 -2.84
N THR A 69 -1.51 -13.14 -3.17
CA THR A 69 -0.24 -12.93 -3.87
C THR A 69 -0.47 -12.75 -5.36
N THR A 70 0.47 -12.11 -6.05
CA THR A 70 0.47 -12.01 -7.51
C THR A 70 0.26 -13.38 -8.19
N ARG A 71 0.89 -14.43 -7.66
CA ARG A 71 0.74 -15.80 -8.19
C ARG A 71 -0.65 -16.41 -7.94
N GLU A 72 -1.30 -16.07 -6.84
CA GLU A 72 -2.67 -16.53 -6.56
C GLU A 72 -3.67 -15.85 -7.49
N VAL A 73 -3.52 -14.55 -7.72
CA VAL A 73 -4.34 -13.79 -8.69
C VAL A 73 -4.13 -14.32 -10.10
N GLU A 74 -2.87 -14.55 -10.52
CA GLU A 74 -2.56 -15.12 -11.83
C GLU A 74 -3.25 -16.48 -12.05
N ARG A 75 -3.20 -17.37 -11.05
CA ARG A 75 -3.88 -18.68 -11.12
C ARG A 75 -5.39 -18.53 -11.18
N MET A 76 -5.95 -17.59 -10.42
CA MET A 76 -7.39 -17.29 -10.44
C MET A 76 -7.82 -16.86 -11.84
N LEU A 77 -7.15 -15.87 -12.43
CA LEU A 77 -7.44 -15.36 -13.77
C LEU A 77 -7.37 -16.48 -14.82
N LYS A 78 -6.31 -17.30 -14.77
CA LYS A 78 -6.16 -18.47 -15.67
C LYS A 78 -7.27 -19.49 -15.50
N SER A 79 -7.75 -19.73 -14.27
CA SER A 79 -8.86 -20.67 -14.02
C SER A 79 -10.20 -20.20 -14.57
N PHE A 80 -10.37 -18.89 -14.76
CA PHE A 80 -11.53 -18.28 -15.41
C PHE A 80 -11.34 -18.07 -16.92
N PHE A 81 -10.24 -18.58 -17.50
CA PHE A 81 -9.89 -18.39 -18.92
C PHE A 81 -9.76 -16.91 -19.32
N ILE A 82 -9.39 -16.04 -18.38
CA ILE A 82 -9.16 -14.62 -18.62
C ILE A 82 -7.74 -14.43 -19.16
N LYS A 83 -7.62 -13.81 -20.34
CA LYS A 83 -6.35 -13.41 -20.94
C LYS A 83 -6.13 -11.93 -20.72
N THR A 84 -5.23 -11.60 -19.79
CA THR A 84 -4.97 -10.22 -19.38
C THR A 84 -4.47 -9.33 -20.52
N GLU A 85 -3.79 -9.92 -21.50
CA GLU A 85 -3.26 -9.26 -22.69
C GLU A 85 -4.32 -8.83 -23.70
N GLU A 86 -5.54 -9.38 -23.60
CA GLU A 86 -6.67 -9.02 -24.47
C GLU A 86 -7.63 -8.02 -23.81
N LEU A 87 -7.39 -7.66 -22.53
CA LEU A 87 -8.24 -6.73 -21.79
C LEU A 87 -7.96 -5.28 -22.21
N GLN A 88 -9.02 -4.48 -22.25
CA GLN A 88 -8.92 -3.03 -22.42
C GLN A 88 -8.45 -2.40 -21.10
N GLU A 89 -7.65 -1.34 -21.21
CA GLU A 89 -7.27 -0.55 -20.04
C GLU A 89 -8.48 0.21 -19.51
N GLU A 90 -8.68 0.17 -18.19
CA GLU A 90 -9.70 0.93 -17.48
C GLU A 90 -9.05 1.74 -16.35
N GLU A 91 -9.65 2.88 -16.02
CA GLU A 91 -9.19 3.71 -14.91
C GLU A 91 -9.55 3.08 -13.55
N PHE A 92 -8.75 3.39 -12.53
CA PHE A 92 -9.06 2.98 -11.16
C PHE A 92 -10.24 3.78 -10.57
N ASP A 93 -10.94 3.18 -9.62
CA ASP A 93 -12.10 3.79 -8.96
C ASP A 93 -11.76 5.06 -8.15
N ASN A 94 -12.59 6.10 -8.24
CA ASN A 94 -12.47 7.30 -7.43
C ASN A 94 -13.28 7.15 -6.12
N PRO A 95 -12.76 7.56 -4.94
CA PRO A 95 -11.55 8.36 -4.70
C PRO A 95 -10.30 7.56 -4.34
N LEU A 96 -10.39 6.25 -4.19
CA LEU A 96 -9.30 5.45 -3.62
C LEU A 96 -8.22 5.03 -4.62
N GLY A 97 -8.48 5.15 -5.93
CA GLY A 97 -7.59 4.78 -7.02
C GLY A 97 -6.54 5.83 -7.41
N MET A 98 -6.57 7.01 -6.80
CA MET A 98 -5.60 8.08 -7.09
C MET A 98 -4.29 7.85 -6.32
N GLY A 99 -3.17 7.71 -7.03
CA GLY A 99 -1.82 7.60 -6.47
C GLY A 99 -0.89 8.68 -6.99
N SER A 100 0.04 9.17 -6.15
CA SER A 100 1.12 10.05 -6.60
C SER A 100 2.31 9.24 -7.13
N GLY A 101 3.18 9.85 -7.95
CA GLY A 101 4.42 9.20 -8.42
C GLY A 101 5.33 8.72 -7.28
N ALA A 102 5.25 9.34 -6.09
CA ALA A 102 5.95 8.89 -4.89
C ALA A 102 5.39 7.57 -4.33
N GLY A 103 4.08 7.32 -4.49
CA GLY A 103 3.46 6.03 -4.18
C GLY A 103 3.82 4.93 -5.17
N VAL A 104 4.10 5.28 -6.43
CA VAL A 104 4.49 4.31 -7.48
C VAL A 104 5.88 3.73 -7.21
N ILE A 105 6.85 4.55 -6.80
CA ILE A 105 8.22 4.08 -6.54
C ILE A 105 8.35 3.23 -5.26
N PHE A 106 7.29 3.11 -4.45
CA PHE A 106 7.31 2.37 -3.18
C PHE A 106 7.70 0.89 -3.34
N GLY A 107 7.45 0.31 -4.52
CA GLY A 107 7.80 -1.07 -4.85
C GLY A 107 9.28 -1.30 -5.19
N ALA A 108 10.06 -0.23 -5.40
CA ALA A 108 11.49 -0.32 -5.67
C ALA A 108 12.31 -0.12 -4.38
N THR A 109 13.47 -0.77 -4.29
CA THR A 109 14.44 -0.52 -3.23
C THR A 109 14.81 0.96 -3.19
N GLY A 110 14.70 1.58 -2.01
CA GLY A 110 14.95 3.01 -1.82
C GLY A 110 13.75 3.93 -2.05
N GLY A 111 12.69 3.45 -2.73
CA GLY A 111 11.56 4.30 -3.09
C GLY A 111 10.75 4.84 -1.91
N VAL A 112 10.58 4.05 -0.84
CA VAL A 112 9.94 4.52 0.41
C VAL A 112 10.73 5.66 1.05
N MET A 113 12.06 5.51 1.09
CA MET A 113 12.95 6.53 1.65
C MET A 113 12.88 7.81 0.81
N GLU A 114 12.96 7.69 -0.51
CA GLU A 114 12.87 8.81 -1.42
C GLU A 114 11.52 9.55 -1.30
N ALA A 115 10.40 8.82 -1.23
CA ALA A 115 9.08 9.41 -1.04
C ALA A 115 8.96 10.19 0.28
N ALA A 116 9.50 9.62 1.37
CA ALA A 116 9.53 10.27 2.68
C ALA A 116 10.40 11.54 2.67
N LEU A 117 11.59 11.47 2.08
CA LEU A 117 12.52 12.61 1.97
C LEU A 117 11.92 13.75 1.13
N ARG A 118 11.28 13.44 -0.01
CA ARG A 118 10.60 14.45 -0.84
C ARG A 118 9.51 15.19 -0.05
N SER A 119 8.71 14.43 0.70
CA SER A 119 7.63 14.99 1.52
C SER A 119 8.17 15.84 2.66
N ALA A 120 9.17 15.34 3.39
CA ALA A 120 9.83 16.09 4.46
C ALA A 120 10.48 17.38 3.95
N TYR A 121 11.17 17.31 2.80
CA TYR A 121 11.77 18.48 2.16
C TYR A 121 10.74 19.55 1.85
N TYR A 122 9.62 19.17 1.22
CA TYR A 122 8.54 20.12 0.91
C TYR A 122 7.91 20.71 2.18
N LEU A 123 7.68 19.90 3.21
CA LEU A 123 7.09 20.38 4.46
C LEU A 123 7.97 21.43 5.15
N VAL A 124 9.29 21.29 5.08
CA VAL A 124 10.26 22.23 5.66
C VAL A 124 10.48 23.46 4.76
N ASN A 125 10.72 23.26 3.47
CA ASN A 125 11.17 24.32 2.56
C ASN A 125 10.02 25.02 1.80
N LYS A 126 8.81 24.44 1.81
CA LYS A 126 7.64 24.89 1.03
C LYS A 126 7.86 24.92 -0.49
N THR A 127 8.93 24.28 -0.95
CA THR A 127 9.25 24.08 -2.37
C THR A 127 9.54 22.61 -2.61
N ASN A 128 9.25 22.14 -3.82
CA ASN A 128 9.57 20.77 -4.20
C ASN A 128 11.08 20.65 -4.45
N PRO A 129 11.71 19.54 -4.02
CA PRO A 129 13.08 19.23 -4.40
C PRO A 129 13.15 18.88 -5.89
N GLU A 130 14.35 19.01 -6.47
CA GLU A 130 14.61 18.54 -7.83
C GLU A 130 14.27 17.04 -7.98
N PRO A 131 13.82 16.58 -9.16
CA PRO A 131 13.41 15.19 -9.37
C PRO A 131 14.46 14.14 -8.99
N ASP A 132 15.75 14.46 -9.06
CA ASP A 132 16.85 13.55 -8.73
C ASP A 132 17.61 13.92 -7.44
N ALA A 133 17.04 14.81 -6.62
CA ALA A 133 17.67 15.28 -5.37
C ALA A 133 18.06 14.15 -4.40
N PHE A 134 17.40 12.98 -4.49
CA PHE A 134 17.65 11.82 -3.64
C PHE A 134 18.06 10.57 -4.43
N GLN A 135 18.67 10.74 -5.60
CA GLN A 135 19.14 9.60 -6.40
C GLN A 135 20.06 8.65 -5.61
N CYS A 136 20.79 9.17 -4.62
CA CYS A 136 21.71 8.40 -3.79
C CYS A 136 21.07 7.29 -2.94
N VAL A 137 19.74 7.30 -2.74
CA VAL A 137 19.04 6.22 -2.02
C VAL A 137 18.48 5.17 -2.96
N ARG A 138 18.57 5.39 -4.28
CA ARG A 138 18.24 4.39 -5.31
C ARG A 138 19.38 3.36 -5.38
N GLY A 139 19.02 2.10 -5.58
CA GLY A 139 19.97 0.98 -5.71
C GLY A 139 20.63 0.91 -7.08
#